data_AF-A0A934B470-F1
#
_entry.id   AF-A0A934B470-F1
#
_cell.length_a   1.000
_cell.length_b   1.000
_cell.length_c   1.000
_cell.angle_alpha   90.00
_cell.angle_beta   90.00
_cell.angle_gamma   90.00
#
_symmetry.space_group_name_H-M   'P 1'
#
loop_
_entity.id
_entity.type
_entity.pdbx_description
1 polymer ?
#
loop_
_entity_poly.entity_id
_entity_poly.type
_entity_poly.pdbx_seq_one_letter_code
_entity_poly.pdbx_strand_id
1 'polypeptide(L)' 'GDSVDHLLKSSDIAMYHAKEQGWNNFQFYSATMNVLAAERLEMENELWKALERHELIVYCQPQVDIRSNRIVGAEALVR' A
#
# COMPACT_ATOMS: atom_id res chain seq x y z
N GLY A 1 12.68 -14.11 33.02
CA GLY A 1 12.74 -15.44 32.42
C GLY A 1 12.91 -15.24 30.95
N ASP A 2 14.16 -14.99 30.57
CA ASP A 2 14.57 -14.61 29.23
C ASP A 2 14.60 -15.85 28.34
N SER A 3 13.50 -16.08 27.64
CA SER A 3 13.35 -17.24 26.78
C SER A 3 14.05 -16.98 25.45
N VAL A 4 15.17 -17.68 25.27
CA VAL A 4 15.97 -17.84 24.04
C VAL A 4 15.10 -18.05 22.79
N ASP A 5 13.90 -18.62 22.94
CA ASP A 5 12.91 -18.79 21.88
C ASP A 5 12.41 -17.48 21.25
N HIS A 6 12.29 -16.40 22.04
CA HIS A 6 11.88 -15.09 21.52
C HIS A 6 13.02 -14.44 20.71
N LEU A 7 14.26 -14.63 21.14
CA LEU A 7 15.44 -14.14 20.43
C LEU A 7 15.65 -14.90 19.11
N LEU A 8 15.49 -16.23 19.12
CA LEU A 8 15.60 -17.07 17.92
C LEU A 8 14.50 -16.75 16.89
N LYS A 9 13.24 -16.57 17.32
CA LYS A 9 12.16 -16.14 16.41
C LYS A 9 12.43 -14.76 15.81
N SER A 10 12.98 -13.84 16.59
CA SER A 10 13.29 -12.49 16.10
C SER A 10 14.48 -12.49 15.13
N SER A 11 15.46 -13.36 15.34
CA SER A 11 16.61 -13.54 14.44
C SER A 11 16.22 -14.17 13.09
N ASP A 12 15.33 -15.17 13.08
CA ASP A 12 14.86 -15.78 11.84
C ASP A 12 14.02 -14.81 10.99
N ILE A 13 13.19 -14.00 11.63
CA ILE A 13 12.40 -12.96 10.96
C ILE A 13 13.32 -11.86 10.40
N ALA A 14 14.33 -11.43 11.17
CA ALA A 14 15.30 -10.44 10.72
C ALA A 14 16.19 -10.95 9.57
N MET A 15 16.57 -12.23 9.58
CA MET A 15 17.35 -12.85 8.51
C MET A 15 16.56 -12.99 7.21
N TYR A 16 15.27 -13.36 7.29
CA TYR A 16 14.40 -13.41 6.10
C TYR A 16 14.22 -12.02 5.48
N HIS A 17 13.96 -11.00 6.30
CA HIS A 17 13.83 -9.63 5.83
C HIS A 17 15.13 -9.08 5.21
N ALA A 18 16.30 -9.45 5.75
CA ALA A 18 17.59 -9.04 5.21
C ALA A 18 17.93 -9.70 3.86
N LYS A 19 17.35 -10.87 3.55
CA LYS A 19 17.64 -11.62 2.32
C LYS A 19 16.79 -11.16 1.12
N GLU A 20 15.61 -10.57 1.36
CA GLU A 20 14.75 -10.02 0.30
C GLU A 20 15.19 -8.63 -0.20
N GLN A 21 15.96 -7.88 0.58
CA GLN A 21 16.29 -6.48 0.29
C GLN A 21 17.69 -6.23 -0.31
N GLY A 22 18.19 -7.11 -1.16
CA GLY A 22 19.22 -6.79 -2.17
C GLY A 22 20.40 -5.93 -1.69
N TRP A 23 21.51 -6.60 -1.41
CA TRP A 23 22.79 -6.21 -0.80
C TRP A 23 23.52 -4.90 -1.23
N ASN A 24 22.85 -3.78 -1.55
CA ASN A 24 23.55 -2.53 -1.90
C ASN A 24 22.69 -1.24 -1.92
N ASN A 25 22.08 -0.81 -0.81
CA ASN A 25 21.64 0.60 -0.76
C ASN A 25 21.69 1.19 0.65
N PHE A 26 22.82 1.81 0.98
CA PHE A 26 23.12 2.35 2.29
C PHE A 26 22.83 3.87 2.36
N GLN A 27 22.03 4.22 3.36
CA GLN A 27 21.99 5.49 4.13
C GLN A 27 21.29 6.74 3.60
N PHE A 28 21.28 7.07 2.31
CA PHE A 28 20.35 8.12 1.82
C PHE A 28 18.90 7.64 1.77
N TYR A 29 18.74 6.32 1.73
CA TYR A 29 17.49 5.59 1.83
C TYR A 29 16.91 5.72 3.26
N SER A 30 17.67 5.83 4.35
CA SER A 30 17.14 5.66 5.72
C SER A 30 16.12 6.71 6.18
N ALA A 31 16.41 8.01 6.13
CA ALA A 31 15.46 9.03 6.61
C ALA A 31 14.29 9.21 5.64
N THR A 32 14.56 9.34 4.34
CA THR A 32 13.54 9.53 3.30
C THR A 32 12.67 8.29 3.12
N MET A 33 13.23 7.08 3.21
CA MET A 33 12.38 5.88 3.25
C MET A 33 11.56 5.79 4.50
N ASN A 34 12.13 6.10 5.67
CA ASN A 34 11.37 5.97 6.90
C ASN A 34 10.16 6.91 6.84
N VAL A 35 10.32 8.09 6.23
CA VAL A 35 9.22 9.00 5.91
C VAL A 35 8.25 8.38 4.91
N LEU A 36 8.71 7.90 3.74
CA LEU A 36 7.84 7.29 2.72
C LEU A 36 7.10 6.03 3.21
N ALA A 37 7.75 5.22 4.05
CA ALA A 37 7.19 4.03 4.66
C ALA A 37 6.14 4.40 5.71
N ALA A 38 6.40 5.45 6.51
CA ALA A 38 5.42 5.99 7.44
C ALA A 38 4.21 6.58 6.71
N GLU A 39 4.41 7.39 5.68
CA GLU A 39 3.34 7.96 4.85
C GLU A 39 2.50 6.86 4.19
N ARG A 40 3.14 5.80 3.70
CA ARG A 40 2.44 4.65 3.11
C ARG A 40 1.61 3.90 4.15
N LEU A 41 2.17 3.64 5.34
CA LEU A 41 1.44 2.97 6.42
C LEU A 41 0.26 3.82 6.91
N GLU A 42 0.44 5.14 6.99
CA GLU A 42 -0.63 6.08 7.30
C GLU A 42 -1.73 6.05 6.23
N MET A 43 -1.37 6.12 4.95
CA MET A 43 -2.32 6.03 3.84
C MET A 43 -3.09 4.70 3.83
N GLU A 44 -2.41 3.57 4.07
CA GLU A 44 -3.07 2.27 4.18
C GLU A 44 -4.08 2.24 5.34
N ASN A 45 -3.71 2.77 6.51
CA ASN A 45 -4.60 2.86 7.67
C ASN A 45 -5.81 3.77 7.40
N GLU A 46 -5.60 4.92 6.74
CA GLU A 46 -6.70 5.81 6.37
C GLU A 46 -7.62 5.19 5.33
N LEU A 47 -7.12 4.40 4.38
CA LEU A 47 -7.96 3.66 3.43
C LEU A 47 -8.83 2.59 4.14
N TRP A 48 -8.27 1.87 5.12
CA TRP A 48 -9.06 0.94 5.93
C TRP A 48 -10.17 1.64 6.70
N LYS A 49 -9.85 2.78 7.34
CA LYS A 49 -10.86 3.61 8.04
C LYS A 49 -11.90 4.17 7.07
N ALA A 50 -11.49 4.66 5.91
CA ALA A 50 -12.39 5.20 4.89
C ALA A 50 -13.39 4.15 4.42
N LEU A 51 -12.97 2.88 4.32
CA LEU A 51 -13.85 1.76 4.02
C LEU A 51 -14.87 1.53 5.15
N GLU A 52 -14.43 1.46 6.41
CA GLU A 52 -15.32 1.30 7.57
C GLU A 52 -16.32 2.45 7.73
N ARG A 53 -15.86 3.68 7.45
CA ARG A 53 -16.65 4.92 7.55
C ARG A 53 -17.49 5.20 6.31
N HIS A 54 -17.42 4.35 5.28
CA HIS A 54 -18.14 4.51 4.02
C HIS A 54 -17.84 5.86 3.33
N GLU A 55 -16.58 6.29 3.39
CA GLU A 55 -16.08 7.54 2.80
C GLU A 55 -15.71 7.39 1.31
N LEU A 56 -15.65 6.15 0.80
CA LEU A 56 -15.39 5.85 -0.62
C LEU A 56 -16.68 5.84 -1.43
N ILE A 57 -16.68 6.54 -2.55
CA ILE A 57 -17.83 6.61 -3.47
C ILE A 57 -17.43 6.26 -4.90
N VAL A 58 -18.36 5.69 -5.67
CA VAL A 58 -18.14 5.35 -7.07
C VAL A 58 -18.77 6.40 -7.96
N TYR A 59 -17.94 7.06 -8.78
CA TYR A 59 -18.38 7.89 -9.88
C TYR A 59 -18.46 7.06 -11.17
N CYS A 60 -19.44 7.37 -12.02
CA CYS A 60 -19.59 6.71 -13.31
C CYS A 60 -19.21 7.69 -14.43
N GLN A 61 -18.15 7.38 -15.17
CA GLN A 61 -17.76 8.14 -16.36
C GLN A 61 -18.33 7.47 -17.62
N PRO A 62 -19.15 8.15 -18.44
CA PRO A 62 -19.74 7.55 -19.63
C PRO A 62 -18.68 7.27 -20.70
N GLN A 63 -18.78 6.11 -21.33
CA GLN A 63 -18.02 5.74 -22.53
C GLN A 63 -18.92 5.94 -23.75
N VAL A 64 -18.45 6.76 -24.68
CA VAL A 64 -19.22 7.16 -25.88
C VAL A 64 -18.57 6.55 -27.12
N ASP A 65 -19.36 5.85 -27.93
CA ASP A 65 -18.91 5.42 -29.25
C ASP A 65 -18.78 6.64 -30.17
N ILE A 66 -17.59 6.86 -30.71
CA ILE A 66 -17.26 8.07 -31.48
C ILE A 66 -18.05 8.15 -32.80
N ARG A 67 -18.41 6.99 -33.39
CA ARG A 67 -19.09 6.94 -34.69
C ARG A 67 -20.58 7.24 -34.59
N SER A 68 -21.23 6.71 -33.56
CA SER A 68 -22.68 6.83 -33.33
C SER A 68 -23.04 7.91 -32.31
N ASN A 69 -22.06 8.43 -31.58
CA ASN A 69 -22.23 9.37 -30.46
C ASN A 69 -23.17 8.85 -29.37
N ARG A 70 -23.30 7.53 -29.24
CA ARG A 70 -24.15 6.89 -28.22
C ARG A 70 -23.30 6.48 -27.04
N ILE A 71 -23.89 6.57 -25.85
CA ILE A 71 -23.31 5.97 -24.64
C ILE A 71 -23.37 4.44 -24.82
N VAL A 72 -22.21 3.79 -24.73
CA VAL A 72 -22.06 2.34 -24.87
C VAL A 72 -21.67 1.66 -23.56
N GLY A 73 -21.30 2.44 -22.54
CA GLY A 73 -20.94 1.93 -21.22
C GLY A 73 -20.64 3.06 -20.25
N ALA A 74 -20.20 2.69 -19.04
CA ALA A 74 -19.65 3.62 -18.08
C ALA A 74 -18.51 2.96 -17.29
N GLU A 75 -17.44 3.71 -17.06
CA GLU A 75 -16.34 3.32 -16.19
C GLU A 75 -16.65 3.70 -14.73
N ALA A 76 -16.47 2.76 -13.82
CA ALA A 76 -16.64 2.97 -12.38
C ALA A 76 -15.32 3.44 -11.77
N LEU A 77 -15.33 4.65 -11.21
CA LEU A 77 -14.16 5.35 -10.67
C LEU A 77 -14.37 5.59 -9.17
N VAL A 78 -13.64 4.87 -8.33
CA VAL A 78 -13.63 5.09 -6.88
C VAL A 78 -12.98 6.43 -6.56
N ARG A 79 -13.58 7.18 -5.64
CA ARG A 79 -13.08 8.44 -5.08
C ARG A 79 -13.20 8.42 -3.57
#